data_AF-A0ABD0QE07-F1
#
_entry.id   AF-A0ABD0QE07-F1
#
_cell.length_a   1.000
_cell.length_b   1.000
_cell.length_c   1.000
_cell.angle_alpha   90.00
_cell.angle_beta   90.00
_cell.angle_gamma   90.00
#
_symmetry.space_group_name_H-M   'P 1'
#
loop_
_entity.id
_entity.type
_entity.pdbx_description
1 polymer ?
#
loop_
_entity_poly.entity_id
_entity_poly.type
_entity_poly.pdbx_seq_one_letter_code
_entity_poly.pdbx_strand_id
1 'polypeptide(L)' 'MELLEEDLTCPICCCLFEDPRVLPCSHSFCKKCLEGILDDHRSNVRRVERKP' A
#
# COMPACT_ATOMS: atom_id res chain seq x y z
N MET A 1 -14.83 19.75 12.01
CA MET A 1 -13.38 19.74 11.77
C MET A 1 -13.10 18.47 11.01
N GLU A 2 -12.93 18.61 9.71
CA GLU A 2 -13.08 17.55 8.72
C GLU A 2 -11.77 16.76 8.53
N LEU A 3 -11.91 15.43 8.57
CA LEU A 3 -11.22 14.44 7.74
C LEU A 3 -9.74 14.14 8.04
N LEU A 4 -9.48 13.42 9.14
CA LEU A 4 -8.21 12.70 9.40
C LEU A 4 -8.33 11.19 9.08
N GLU A 5 -9.32 10.79 8.29
CA GLU A 5 -9.61 9.36 8.03
C GLU A 5 -9.12 8.89 6.65
N GLU A 6 -8.55 9.77 5.84
CA GLU A 6 -8.22 9.45 4.43
C GLU A 6 -6.88 8.72 4.22
N ASP A 7 -5.99 8.65 5.23
CA ASP A 7 -4.62 8.13 5.06
C ASP A 7 -4.36 6.74 5.66
N LEU A 8 -5.37 6.06 6.20
CA LEU A 8 -5.20 4.73 6.83
C LEU A 8 -5.62 3.56 5.93
N THR A 9 -5.74 3.78 4.62
CA THR A 9 -6.12 2.73 3.67
C THR A 9 -4.95 2.31 2.79
N CYS A 10 -4.85 1.01 2.52
CA CYS A 10 -3.83 0.48 1.65
C CYS A 10 -4.16 0.79 0.18
N PRO A 11 -3.24 1.36 -0.60
CA PRO A 11 -3.50 1.69 -2.01
C PRO A 11 -3.60 0.45 -2.91
N ILE A 12 -3.31 -0.76 -2.40
CA ILE A 12 -3.42 -2.01 -3.16
C ILE A 12 -4.83 -2.62 -3.03
N CYS A 13 -5.33 -2.73 -1.80
CA CYS A 13 -6.66 -3.32 -1.54
C CYS A 13 -7.76 -2.30 -1.23
N CYS A 14 -7.41 -1.02 -1.09
CA CYS A 14 -8.30 0.08 -0.68
C CYS A 14 -9.03 -0.19 0.65
N CYS A 15 -8.52 -1.11 1.47
CA CYS A 15 -9.04 -1.40 2.80
C CYS A 15 -8.16 -0.74 3.87
N LEU A 16 -8.67 -0.64 5.10
CA LEU A 16 -7.88 -0.20 6.26
C LEU A 16 -6.59 -1.05 6.37
N PHE A 17 -5.47 -0.42 6.68
CA PHE A 17 -4.21 -1.13 6.84
C PHE A 17 -4.29 -2.23 7.89
N GLU A 18 -4.14 -3.47 7.45
CA GLU A 18 -3.97 -4.63 8.31
C GLU A 18 -2.48 -5.02 8.28
N ASP A 19 -1.79 -4.79 9.41
CA ASP A 19 -0.32 -4.89 9.54
C ASP A 19 0.41 -3.97 8.53
N PRO A 20 0.34 -2.63 8.71
CA PRO A 20 1.01 -1.69 7.82
C PRO A 20 2.52 -1.86 7.89
N ARG A 21 3.13 -2.11 6.73
CA ARG A 21 4.59 -2.09 6.57
C ARG A 21 5.01 -0.88 5.78
N VAL A 22 5.91 -0.11 6.39
CA VAL A 22 6.53 1.05 5.77
C VAL A 22 7.78 0.59 5.02
N LEU A 23 7.79 0.79 3.71
CA LEU A 23 8.97 0.54 2.88
C LEU A 23 10.00 1.67 3.08
N PRO A 24 11.29 1.44 2.76
CA PRO A 24 12.33 2.48 2.85
C PRO A 24 12.05 3.71 1.96
N CYS A 25 11.12 3.60 1.01
CA CYS A 25 10.61 4.71 0.23
C CYS A 25 9.48 5.51 0.92
N SER A 26 9.23 5.28 2.21
CA SER A 26 8.20 5.94 3.02
C SER A 26 6.75 5.69 2.57
N HIS A 27 6.47 4.56 1.93
CA HIS A 27 5.11 4.14 1.56
C HIS A 27 4.62 2.99 2.44
N SER A 28 3.35 3.03 2.82
CA SER A 28 2.71 2.03 3.68
C SER A 28 1.80 1.10 2.89
N PHE A 29 1.88 -0.19 3.16
CA PHE A 29 1.06 -1.23 2.54
C PHE A 29 0.69 -2.31 3.55
N CYS A 30 -0.41 -3.04 3.34
CA CYS A 30 -0.72 -4.22 4.16
C CYS A 30 0.34 -5.31 3.92
N LYS A 31 0.72 -6.03 4.97
CA LYS A 31 1.62 -7.18 4.87
C LYS A 31 1.17 -8.17 3.79
N LYS A 32 -0.13 -8.52 3.78
CA LYS A 32 -0.72 -9.44 2.78
C LYS A 32 -0.54 -8.95 1.34
N CYS A 33 -0.68 -7.65 1.10
CA CYS A 33 -0.51 -7.07 -0.22
C CYS A 33 0.97 -7.08 -0.64
N LEU A 34 1.90 -6.82 0.29
CA LEU A 34 3.33 -6.96 0.02
C LEU A 34 3.74 -8.41 -0.24
N GLU A 35 3.25 -9.36 0.55
CA GLU A 35 3.50 -10.79 0.33
C GLU A 35 2.96 -11.26 -1.01
N GLY A 36 1.75 -10.82 -1.42
CA GLY A 36 1.19 -11.14 -2.74
C GLY A 36 1.99 -10.58 -3.91
N ILE A 37 2.60 -9.39 -3.77
CA ILE A 37 3.49 -8.82 -4.79
C ILE A 37 4.80 -9.61 -4.90
N LEU A 38 5.34 -10.05 -3.76
CA LEU A 38 6.57 -10.84 -3.71
C LEU A 38 6.36 -12.28 -4.19
N ASP A 39 5.17 -12.84 -4.01
CA ASP A 39 4.78 -14.15 -4.54
C ASP A 39 4.49 -14.08 -6.06
N ASP A 40 3.95 -12.96 -6.55
CA ASP A 40 3.65 -12.70 -7.97
C ASP A 40 4.89 -12.27 -8.78
N HIS A 41 5.99 -13.03 -8.73
CA HIS A 41 7.12 -12.85 -9.65
C HIS A 41 6.83 -13.34 -11.09
N ARG A 42 5.61 -13.13 -11.60
CA ARG A 42 5.28 -13.39 -13.01
C ARG A 42 4.29 -12.43 -13.69
N SER A 43 4.09 -11.19 -13.23
CA SER A 43 4.04 -9.99 -14.10
C SER A 43 3.41 -8.76 -13.42
N ASN A 44 4.12 -7.63 -13.55
CA ASN A 44 3.56 -6.27 -13.69
C ASN A 44 3.23 -5.48 -12.41
N VAL A 45 4.28 -5.01 -11.71
CA VAL A 45 4.18 -3.95 -10.69
C VAL A 45 3.71 -2.66 -11.35
N ARG A 46 2.45 -2.29 -11.13
CA ARG A 46 1.92 -0.98 -11.55
C ARG A 46 2.63 0.12 -10.77
N ARG A 47 3.18 1.10 -11.48
CA ARG A 47 3.83 2.27 -10.90
C ARG A 47 2.81 3.01 -10.04
N VAL A 48 2.99 3.00 -8.73
CA VAL A 48 2.28 3.91 -7.83
C VAL A 48 2.82 5.31 -8.16
N GLU A 49 2.07 6.07 -8.94
CA GLU A 49 2.35 7.49 -9.19
C GLU A 49 2.34 8.21 -7.84
N ARG A 50 3.53 8.60 -7.38
CA ARG A 50 3.67 9.49 -6.25
C ARG A 50 3.16 10.85 -6.70
N LYS A 51 2.00 11.23 -6.20
CA LYS A 51 1.47 12.59 -6.33
C LYS A 51 2.44 13.54 -5.58
N PRO A 52 2.81 14.70 -6.17
CA PRO A 52 3.79 15.63 -5.59
C PRO A 52 3.29 16.28 -4.31
#